data_AF-A0A950IJH7-F1
#
_entry.id   AF-A0A950IJH7-F1
#
_cell.length_a   1.000
_cell.length_b   1.000
_cell.length_c   1.000
_cell.angle_alpha   90.00
_cell.angle_beta   90.00
_cell.angle_gamma   90.00
#
_symmetry.space_group_name_H-M   'P 1'
#
loop_
_entity.id
_entity.type
_entity.pdbx_description
1 polymer ?
#
loop_
_entity_poly.entity_id
_entity_poly.type
_entity_poly.pdbx_seq_one_letter_code
_entity_poly.pdbx_strand_id
1 'polypeptide(L)' 'MYAIAFDLVIDDLRTHYSATSPNNAYAEVRRILEEDGFAWRQGSVYFGDPARVNAVFCVLTAQRLANE' A
#
# COMPACT_ATOMS: atom_id res chain seq x y z
N MET A 1 13.21 8.41 -8.51
CA MET A 1 11.81 8.39 -8.01
C MET A 1 11.41 6.95 -7.86
N TYR A 2 10.80 6.58 -6.74
CA TYR A 2 10.40 5.21 -6.44
C TYR A 2 8.88 5.14 -6.31
N ALA A 3 8.32 3.95 -6.54
CA ALA A 3 6.89 3.72 -6.49
C ALA A 3 6.59 2.33 -5.94
N ILE A 4 5.43 2.21 -5.31
CA ILE A 4 4.85 0.93 -4.90
C ILE A 4 3.60 0.71 -5.74
N ALA A 5 3.52 -0.46 -6.36
CA ALA A 5 2.33 -0.97 -7.01
C ALA A 5 2.00 -2.34 -6.42
N PHE A 6 0.73 -2.60 -6.13
CA PHE A 6 0.28 -3.86 -5.56
C PHE A 6 -1.03 -4.34 -6.19
N ASP A 7 -1.34 -5.61 -5.97
CA ASP A 7 -2.64 -6.18 -6.31
C ASP A 7 -3.10 -7.08 -5.16
N LEU A 8 -4.41 -7.14 -4.93
CA LEU A 8 -5.01 -7.96 -3.86
C LEU A 8 -5.97 -8.97 -4.48
N VAL A 9 -5.87 -10.22 -4.04
CA VAL A 9 -6.79 -11.28 -4.46
C VAL A 9 -8.11 -11.08 -3.71
N ILE A 10 -9.16 -10.65 -4.43
CA ILE A 10 -10.46 -10.32 -3.83
C ILE A 10 -11.09 -11.53 -3.11
N ASP A 11 -10.94 -12.73 -3.66
CA ASP A 11 -11.49 -13.95 -3.05
C ASP A 11 -10.84 -14.26 -1.69
N ASP A 12 -9.53 -14.02 -1.58
CA ASP A 12 -8.79 -14.17 -0.33
C ASP A 12 -9.17 -13.07 0.66
N LEU A 13 -9.34 -11.82 0.20
CA LEU A 13 -9.82 -10.72 1.04
C LEU A 13 -11.17 -11.04 1.68
N ARG A 14 -12.11 -11.61 0.92
CA ARG A 14 -13.43 -11.97 1.47
C ARG A 14 -13.35 -13.04 2.56
N THR A 15 -12.31 -13.87 2.53
CA THR A 15 -12.12 -14.99 3.46
C THR A 15 -11.31 -14.57 4.69
N HIS A 16 -10.24 -13.80 4.48
CA HIS A 16 -9.24 -13.47 5.50
C HIS A 16 -9.44 -12.07 6.10
N TYR A 17 -10.00 -11.13 5.35
CA TYR A 17 -10.26 -9.77 5.78
C TYR A 17 -11.74 -9.61 6.16
N SER A 18 -12.07 -10.04 7.38
CA SER A 18 -13.44 -10.10 7.91
C SER A 18 -14.02 -8.75 8.34
N ALA A 19 -13.25 -7.66 8.24
CA ALA A 19 -13.68 -6.31 8.59
C ALA A 19 -14.47 -5.65 7.45
N THR A 20 -15.80 -5.60 7.60
CA THR A 20 -16.72 -4.59 7.03
C THR A 20 -16.38 -4.09 5.60
N SER A 21 -16.55 -4.93 4.58
CA SER A 21 -16.34 -4.62 3.15
C SER A 21 -14.88 -4.64 2.65
N PRO A 22 -14.59 -5.33 1.52
CA PRO A 22 -13.25 -5.36 0.88
C PRO A 22 -12.67 -3.97 0.55
N ASN A 23 -13.53 -2.97 0.39
CA ASN A 23 -13.11 -1.59 0.13
C ASN A 23 -12.26 -1.00 1.27
N ASN A 24 -12.39 -1.54 2.49
CA ASN A 24 -11.59 -1.09 3.63
C ASN A 24 -10.13 -1.51 3.54
N ALA A 25 -9.82 -2.66 2.92
CA ALA A 25 -8.44 -3.11 2.76
C ALA A 25 -7.63 -2.13 1.89
N TYR A 26 -8.19 -1.69 0.76
CA TYR A 26 -7.54 -0.67 -0.09
C TYR A 26 -7.40 0.69 0.62
N ALA A 27 -8.38 1.07 1.45
CA ALA A 27 -8.31 2.30 2.24
C ALA A 27 -7.22 2.22 3.32
N GLU A 28 -7.02 1.05 3.92
CA GLU A 28 -5.97 0.79 4.89
C GLU A 28 -4.58 0.82 4.25
N VAL A 29 -4.40 0.14 3.11
CA VAL A 29 -3.15 0.23 2.33
C VAL A 29 -2.85 1.68 1.94
N ARG A 30 -3.87 2.42 1.49
CA ARG A 30 -3.72 3.85 1.17
C ARG A 30 -3.22 4.64 2.36
N ARG A 31 -3.81 4.47 3.54
CA ARG A 31 -3.43 5.17 4.77
C ARG A 31 -1.97 4.91 5.13
N ILE A 32 -1.55 3.63 5.14
CA ILE A 32 -0.18 3.23 5.49
C ILE A 32 0.83 3.85 4.51
N LEU A 33 0.54 3.78 3.20
CA LEU A 33 1.43 4.33 2.17
C LEU A 33 1.52 5.87 2.23
N GLU A 34 0.40 6.55 2.49
CA GLU A 34 0.39 8.02 2.64
C GLU A 34 1.17 8.47 3.90
N GLU A 35 1.09 7.74 5.02
CA GLU A 35 1.90 7.96 6.23
C GLU A 35 3.40 7.85 5.95
N ASP A 36 3.80 6.86 5.14
CA ASP A 36 5.18 6.62 4.74
C ASP A 36 5.68 7.57 3.62
N GLY A 37 4.85 8.52 3.18
CA GLY A 37 5.24 9.55 2.20
C GLY A 37 5.08 9.13 0.74
N PHE A 38 4.20 8.18 0.46
CA PHE A 38 3.80 7.82 -0.90
C PHE A 38 2.45 8.43 -1.26
N ALA A 39 2.40 9.17 -2.37
CA ALA A 39 1.18 9.79 -2.87
C ALA A 39 0.43 8.85 -3.81
N TRP A 40 -0.86 8.63 -3.56
CA TRP A 40 -1.75 7.89 -4.46
C TRP A 40 -1.82 8.55 -5.85
N ARG A 41 -1.85 7.72 -6.90
CA ARG A 41 -2.01 8.18 -8.29
C ARG A 41 -3.27 7.62 -8.94
N GLN A 42 -3.21 6.37 -9.40
CA GLN A 42 -4.32 5.72 -10.06
C GLN A 42 -4.29 4.23 -9.72
N GLY A 43 -5.45 3.66 -9.42
CA GLY A 43 -5.56 2.27 -8.98
C GLY A 43 -4.69 2.02 -7.75
N SER A 44 -3.94 0.93 -7.77
CA SER A 44 -3.06 0.50 -6.69
C SER A 44 -1.61 1.02 -6.82
N VAL A 45 -1.41 2.21 -7.42
CA VAL A 45 -0.08 2.79 -7.67
C VAL A 45 0.16 4.05 -6.85
N TYR A 46 1.31 4.09 -6.17
CA TYR A 46 1.70 5.15 -5.25
C TYR A 46 3.14 5.60 -5.50
N PHE A 47 3.36 6.91 -5.59
CA PHE A 47 4.68 7.49 -5.87
C PHE A 47 5.30 8.08 -4.61
N GLY A 48 6.52 7.64 -4.29
CA GLY A 48 7.26 8.14 -3.13
C GLY A 48 7.75 9.57 -3.33
N ASP A 49 7.67 10.38 -2.28
CA ASP A 49 8.27 11.70 -2.22
C ASP A 49 9.78 11.62 -2.49
N PRO A 50 10.31 12.26 -3.56
CA PRO A 50 11.73 12.23 -3.89
C PRO A 50 12.66 12.71 -2.77
N ALA A 51 12.18 13.54 -1.83
CA ALA A 51 12.97 14.04 -0.71
C ALA A 51 13.05 13.06 0.47
N ARG A 52 12.09 12.11 0.57
CA ARG A 52 11.96 11.20 1.72
C ARG A 52 12.18 9.74 1.36
N VAL A 53 11.83 9.33 0.14
CA VAL A 53 11.82 7.93 -0.29
C VAL A 53 13.03 7.63 -1.15
N ASN A 54 13.90 6.75 -0.64
CA ASN A 54 14.96 6.10 -1.39
C ASN A 54 14.62 4.63 -1.67
N ALA A 55 15.50 3.92 -2.40
CA ALA A 55 15.27 2.52 -2.76
C ALA A 55 15.06 1.61 -1.53
N VAL A 56 15.88 1.78 -0.50
CA VAL A 56 15.84 0.95 0.71
C VAL A 56 14.54 1.19 1.46
N PHE A 57 14.18 2.46 1.68
CA PHE A 57 12.93 2.83 2.33
C PHE A 57 11.72 2.27 1.58
N CYS A 58 11.73 2.36 0.24
CA CYS A 58 10.66 1.79 -0.59
C CYS A 58 10.48 0.28 -0.39
N VAL A 59 11.58 -0.47 -0.31
CA VAL A 59 11.52 -1.92 -0.05
C VAL A 59 11.04 -2.21 1.37
N LEU A 60 11.50 -1.46 2.37
CA LEU A 60 11.09 -1.64 3.77
C LEU A 60 9.59 -1.34 3.97
N THR A 61 9.06 -0.28 3.35
CA THR A 61 7.62 0.01 3.38
C THR A 61 6.82 -1.10 2.71
N ALA A 62 7.28 -1.64 1.57
CA ALA A 62 6.59 -2.76 0.92
C ALA A 62 6.60 -4.04 1.78
N GLN A 63 7.72 -4.33 2.45
CA GLN A 63 7.82 -5.46 3.38
C GLN A 63 6.93 -5.25 4.61
N ARG A 64 6.91 -4.05 5.17
CA ARG A 64 6.03 -3.71 6.29
C ARG A 64 4.57 -3.91 5.88
N LEU A 65 4.16 -3.37 4.73
CA LEU A 65 2.79 -3.50 4.21
C LEU A 65 2.36 -4.97 4.06
N ALA A 66 3.28 -5.87 3.69
CA ALA A 66 2.98 -7.29 3.55
C ALA A 66 2.86 -8.05 4.89
N ASN A 67 3.25 -7.44 6.02
CA ASN A 67 3.26 -8.06 7.35
C ASN A 67 2.23 -7.45 8.32
N GLU A 68 1.43 -6.46 7.88
CA GLU A 68 0.27 -5.93 8.62
C GLU A 68 -0.96 -6.83 8.37
#